data_AF-A0A1L4CXT8-F1
#
_entry.id   AF-A0A1L4CXT8-F1
#
_cell.length_a   1.000
_cell.length_b   1.000
_cell.length_c   1.000
_cell.angle_alpha   90.00
_cell.angle_beta   90.00
_cell.angle_gamma   90.00
#
_symmetry.space_group_name_H-M   'P 1'
#
loop_
_entity.id
_entity.type
_entity.pdbx_description
1 polymer ?
#
loop_
_entity_poly.entity_id
_entity_poly.type
_entity_poly.pdbx_seq_one_letter_code
_entity_poly.pdbx_strand_id
1 'polypeptide(L)'
;MQSRLSTYTKKIRRERLVIFALFCLLINGCNTPPVVRGPPPTPVNLPFLRLEQAGECYFIDDFLPTPDSLVSGKTSNLFLRYYTYWNARYKYWSDVGIMLAFYSKDMRCWGLFEEYALPRIEN
;
A
#
# COMPACT_ATOMS: atom_id res chain seq x y z
N MET A 1 53.81 -48.30 0.09
CA MET A 1 52.66 -47.90 -0.75
C MET A 1 51.41 -47.74 0.12
N GLN A 2 51.14 -46.57 0.69
CA GLN A 2 49.93 -46.35 1.50
C GLN A 2 49.59 -44.85 1.49
N SER A 3 48.83 -44.41 0.49
CA SER A 3 48.37 -43.01 0.40
C SER A 3 46.99 -42.84 -0.24
N ARG A 4 46.21 -43.92 -0.43
CA ARG A 4 44.92 -43.85 -1.14
C ARG A 4 43.67 -43.81 -0.25
N LEU A 5 43.76 -44.14 1.04
CA LEU A 5 42.57 -44.22 1.92
C LEU A 5 42.10 -42.89 2.50
N SER A 6 42.98 -41.90 2.71
CA SER A 6 42.61 -40.63 3.36
C SER A 6 41.76 -39.70 2.47
N THR A 7 41.81 -39.86 1.15
CA THR A 7 41.14 -38.94 0.21
C THR A 7 39.65 -39.26 0.07
N TYR A 8 39.28 -40.53 0.24
CA TYR A 8 37.91 -41.02 0.07
C TYR A 8 36.96 -40.53 1.17
N THR A 9 37.42 -40.51 2.42
CA THR A 9 36.62 -40.08 3.58
C THR A 9 36.33 -38.58 3.59
N LYS A 10 37.26 -37.75 3.09
CA LYS A 10 37.07 -36.29 2.95
C LYS A 10 35.99 -35.94 1.92
N LYS A 11 35.87 -36.71 0.83
CA LYS A 11 34.85 -36.51 -0.21
C LYS A 11 33.44 -36.78 0.32
N ILE A 12 33.25 -37.90 1.01
CA ILE A 12 31.96 -38.28 1.64
C ILE A 12 31.51 -37.25 2.69
N ARG A 13 32.45 -36.69 3.46
CA ARG A 13 32.16 -35.68 4.48
C ARG A 13 31.71 -34.34 3.88
N ARG A 14 32.27 -33.97 2.73
CA ARG A 14 31.91 -32.75 1.98
C ARG A 14 30.54 -32.86 1.32
N GLU A 15 30.20 -34.02 0.75
CA GLU A 15 28.89 -34.26 0.14
C GLU A 15 27.76 -34.21 1.18
N ARG A 16 27.96 -34.78 2.37
CA ARG A 16 26.99 -34.68 3.48
C ARG A 16 26.76 -33.24 3.94
N LEU A 17 27.80 -32.40 3.94
CA LEU A 17 27.72 -30.99 4.31
C LEU A 17 26.96 -30.16 3.27
N VAL A 18 27.16 -30.45 1.99
CA VAL A 18 26.43 -29.79 0.89
C VAL A 18 24.95 -30.18 0.92
N ILE A 19 24.63 -31.46 1.13
CA ILE A 19 23.24 -31.92 1.25
C ILE A 19 22.55 -31.28 2.45
N PHE A 20 23.23 -31.17 3.59
CA PHE A 20 22.69 -30.53 4.78
C PHE A 20 22.45 -29.02 4.58
N ALA A 21 23.38 -28.32 3.92
CA ALA A 21 23.21 -26.90 3.60
C ALA A 21 22.04 -26.65 2.61
N LEU A 22 21.88 -27.53 1.61
CA LEU A 22 20.78 -27.47 0.65
C LEU A 22 19.42 -27.71 1.35
N PHE A 23 19.39 -28.64 2.31
CA PHE A 23 18.22 -28.90 3.12
C PHE A 23 17.87 -27.68 3.97
N CYS A 24 18.82 -27.06 4.68
CA CYS A 24 18.58 -25.85 5.48
C CYS A 24 18.07 -24.66 4.66
N LEU A 25 18.48 -24.53 3.39
CA LEU A 25 17.98 -23.50 2.48
C LEU A 25 16.53 -23.75 2.06
N LEU A 26 16.11 -25.01 1.91
CA LEU A 26 14.74 -25.38 1.54
C LEU A 26 13.73 -25.17 2.69
N ILE A 27 14.14 -25.35 3.96
CA ILE A 27 13.24 -25.17 5.11
C ILE A 27 13.00 -23.68 5.42
N ASN A 28 13.91 -22.79 4.99
CA ASN A 28 13.74 -21.33 5.13
C ASN A 28 13.11 -20.67 3.89
N GLY A 29 12.48 -21.46 3.02
CA GLY A 29 11.67 -20.96 1.92
C GLY A 29 10.53 -20.09 2.45
N CYS A 30 10.71 -18.78 2.33
CA CYS A 30 9.77 -17.67 2.50
C CYS A 30 8.31 -18.07 2.81
N ASN A 31 7.96 -18.17 4.09
CA ASN A 31 6.58 -18.09 4.53
C ASN A 31 6.14 -16.64 4.40
N THR A 32 5.55 -16.27 3.26
CA THR A 32 4.76 -15.04 3.20
C THR A 32 3.64 -15.16 4.23
N PRO A 33 3.49 -14.19 5.16
CA PRO A 33 2.41 -14.25 6.11
C PRO A 33 1.07 -14.32 5.34
N PRO A 34 0.11 -15.13 5.79
CA PRO A 34 -1.19 -15.17 5.15
C PRO A 34 -1.77 -13.76 5.15
N VAL A 35 -2.22 -13.30 3.98
CA VAL A 35 -2.97 -12.05 3.86
C VAL A 35 -4.19 -12.19 4.77
N VAL A 36 -4.16 -11.50 5.91
CA VAL A 36 -5.31 -11.36 6.79
C VAL A 36 -6.31 -10.54 5.99
N ARG A 37 -7.19 -11.23 5.25
CA ARG A 37 -8.34 -10.60 4.63
C ARG A 37 -9.25 -10.18 5.77
N GLY A 38 -9.14 -8.90 6.15
CA GLY A 38 -10.12 -8.27 7.01
C GLY A 38 -11.53 -8.43 6.42
N PRO A 39 -12.56 -8.08 7.20
CA PRO A 39 -13.92 -8.02 6.67
C PRO A 39 -13.93 -7.22 5.35
N PRO A 40 -14.81 -7.58 4.39
CA PRO A 40 -14.89 -6.88 3.11
C PRO A 40 -15.04 -5.38 3.38
N PRO A 41 -14.27 -4.51 2.69
CA PRO A 41 -14.31 -3.08 2.93
C PRO A 41 -15.74 -2.59 2.70
N THR A 42 -16.36 -2.06 3.76
CA THR A 42 -17.71 -1.50 3.68
C THR A 42 -17.67 -0.16 2.96
N PRO A 43 -18.62 0.14 2.06
CA PRO A 43 -18.68 1.42 1.37
C PRO A 43 -18.79 2.57 2.37
N VAL A 44 -17.90 3.55 2.24
CA VAL A 44 -17.89 4.75 3.07
C VAL A 44 -18.70 5.85 2.39
N ASN A 45 -19.58 6.52 3.12
CA ASN A 45 -20.33 7.66 2.58
C ASN A 45 -19.54 8.95 2.78
N LEU A 46 -19.24 9.65 1.68
CA LEU A 46 -18.46 10.88 1.72
C LEU A 46 -19.36 12.11 1.58
N PRO A 47 -19.09 13.19 2.32
CA PRO A 47 -19.84 14.44 2.19
C PRO A 47 -19.58 15.06 0.83
N PHE A 48 -20.56 15.80 0.31
CA PHE A 48 -20.44 16.45 -0.98
C PHE A 48 -19.45 17.62 -0.93
N LEU A 49 -18.33 17.51 -1.66
CA LEU A 49 -17.35 18.59 -1.81
C LEU A 49 -17.52 19.27 -3.17
N ARG A 50 -17.42 20.59 -3.21
CA ARG A 50 -17.60 21.38 -4.43
C ARG A 50 -16.25 21.74 -5.01
N LEU A 51 -16.03 21.39 -6.28
CA LEU A 51 -14.86 21.83 -7.05
C LEU A 51 -15.00 23.26 -7.57
N GLU A 52 -16.23 23.77 -7.70
CA GLU A 52 -16.50 24.99 -8.49
C GLU A 52 -16.26 26.31 -7.75
N GLN A 53 -16.26 26.32 -6.41
CA GLN A 53 -15.96 27.53 -5.64
C GLN A 53 -14.48 27.54 -5.25
N ALA A 54 -13.67 28.19 -6.09
CA ALA A 54 -12.31 28.57 -5.72
C ALA A 54 -12.34 29.36 -4.39
N GLY A 55 -11.73 28.79 -3.36
CA GLY A 55 -11.66 29.39 -2.01
C GLY A 55 -12.49 28.69 -0.93
N GLU A 56 -13.21 27.60 -1.24
CA GLU A 56 -13.79 26.77 -0.18
C GLU A 56 -12.70 26.09 0.64
N CYS A 57 -12.83 26.23 1.96
CA CYS A 57 -11.88 25.80 2.96
C CYS A 57 -12.43 24.60 3.72
N TYR A 58 -11.84 23.44 3.52
CA TYR A 58 -12.26 22.19 4.17
C TYR A 58 -11.31 21.86 5.32
N PHE A 59 -11.87 21.67 6.52
CA PHE A 59 -11.16 21.15 7.69
C PHE A 59 -11.19 19.61 7.67
N ILE A 60 -10.51 19.04 6.68
CA ILE A 60 -10.64 17.62 6.30
C ILE A 60 -10.40 16.62 7.44
N ASP A 61 -9.55 16.96 8.40
CA ASP A 61 -9.17 16.06 9.49
C ASP A 61 -10.33 15.83 10.49
N ASP A 62 -11.33 16.71 10.53
CA ASP A 62 -12.47 16.62 11.47
C ASP A 62 -13.73 15.99 10.86
N PHE A 63 -13.86 15.98 9.52
CA PHE A 63 -15.10 15.56 8.86
C PHE A 63 -14.92 14.41 7.86
N LEU A 64 -13.74 14.22 7.27
CA LEU A 64 -13.54 13.11 6.34
C LEU A 64 -13.32 11.81 7.12
N PRO A 65 -13.92 10.71 6.67
CA PRO A 65 -13.60 9.39 7.19
C PRO A 65 -12.15 9.03 6.88
N THR A 66 -11.62 8.04 7.59
CA THR A 66 -10.25 7.57 7.37
C THR A 66 -10.11 7.01 5.95
N PRO A 67 -9.14 7.48 5.15
CA PRO A 67 -8.90 6.97 3.80
C PRO A 67 -8.18 5.61 3.84
N ASP A 68 -8.33 4.84 2.76
CA ASP A 68 -7.57 3.59 2.58
C ASP A 68 -6.09 3.86 2.32
N SER A 69 -5.78 5.00 1.67
CA SER A 69 -4.43 5.48 1.47
C SER A 69 -4.40 7.01 1.52
N LEU A 70 -3.38 7.54 2.19
CA LEU A 70 -3.10 8.97 2.27
C LEU A 70 -1.66 9.22 1.82
N VAL A 71 -1.51 10.00 0.75
CA VAL A 71 -0.20 10.44 0.26
C VAL A 71 -0.12 11.96 0.40
N SER A 72 0.89 12.45 1.11
CA SER A 72 1.13 13.88 1.27
C SER A 72 2.40 14.33 0.55
N GLY A 73 2.37 15.52 -0.03
CA GLY A 73 3.51 16.14 -0.69
C GLY A 73 3.58 17.64 -0.42
N LYS A 74 4.70 18.26 -0.80
CA LYS A 74 4.87 19.71 -0.79
C LYS A 74 5.46 20.15 -2.12
N THR A 75 4.82 21.12 -2.78
CA THR A 75 5.32 21.77 -3.98
C THR A 75 5.51 23.25 -3.70
N SER A 76 6.75 23.76 -3.76
CA SER A 76 7.11 25.16 -3.45
C SER A 76 6.36 25.74 -2.22
N ASN A 77 5.27 26.48 -2.45
CA ASN A 77 4.45 27.20 -1.48
C ASN A 77 3.12 26.51 -1.13
N LEU A 78 2.88 25.31 -1.64
CA LEU A 78 1.64 24.55 -1.44
C LEU A 78 1.93 23.16 -0.88
N PHE A 79 1.09 22.75 0.05
CA PHE A 79 1.00 21.39 0.55
C PHE A 79 -0.07 20.65 -0.24
N LEU A 80 0.17 19.39 -0.57
CA LEU A 80 -0.73 18.53 -1.32
C LEU A 80 -1.06 17.30 -0.48
N ARG A 81 -2.31 16.85 -0.52
CA ARG A 81 -2.73 15.57 0.05
C ARG A 81 -3.66 14.85 -0.92
N TYR A 82 -3.39 13.58 -1.13
CA TYR A 82 -4.20 12.68 -1.96
C TYR A 82 -4.85 11.66 -1.04
N TYR A 83 -6.17 11.69 -0.97
CA TYR A 83 -6.98 10.75 -0.20
C TYR A 83 -7.59 9.73 -1.15
N THR A 84 -7.32 8.45 -0.92
CA THR A 84 -7.86 7.36 -1.73
C THR A 84 -8.88 6.56 -0.93
N TYR A 85 -10.03 6.30 -1.55
CA TYR A 85 -11.06 5.41 -1.03
C TYR A 85 -11.41 4.39 -2.12
N TRP A 86 -11.17 3.10 -1.88
CA TRP A 86 -11.45 2.03 -2.83
C TRP A 86 -12.92 1.63 -2.87
N ASN A 87 -13.67 1.97 -1.82
CA ASN A 87 -15.11 1.73 -1.74
C ASN A 87 -15.81 2.92 -1.08
N ALA A 88 -16.28 3.87 -1.89
CA ALA A 88 -17.00 5.03 -1.39
C ALA A 88 -18.26 5.34 -2.21
N ARG A 89 -19.29 5.80 -1.52
CA ARG A 89 -20.46 6.44 -2.13
C ARG A 89 -20.22 7.94 -2.13
N TYR A 90 -19.83 8.46 -3.29
CA TYR A 90 -19.52 9.87 -3.45
C TYR A 90 -20.12 10.42 -4.74
N LYS A 91 -20.99 11.44 -4.62
CA LYS A 91 -21.64 12.10 -5.75
C LYS A 91 -22.34 11.10 -6.69
N TYR A 92 -22.04 11.18 -7.99
CA TYR A 92 -22.53 10.32 -9.06
C TYR A 92 -21.59 9.13 -9.33
N TRP A 93 -20.54 8.96 -8.52
CA TRP A 93 -19.62 7.84 -8.56
C TRP A 93 -20.11 6.77 -7.60
N SER A 94 -21.14 6.04 -8.03
CA SER A 94 -21.71 4.94 -7.27
C SER A 94 -20.82 3.70 -7.37
N ASP A 95 -20.28 3.27 -6.24
CA ASP A 95 -19.55 2.00 -6.06
C ASP A 95 -18.23 1.87 -6.85
N VAL A 96 -17.57 2.99 -7.13
CA VAL A 96 -16.20 3.02 -7.67
C VAL A 96 -15.21 3.56 -6.64
N GLY A 97 -13.94 3.19 -6.80
CA GLY A 97 -12.89 3.83 -6.04
C GLY A 97 -12.74 5.29 -6.45
N ILE A 98 -12.32 6.15 -5.54
CA ILE A 98 -12.10 7.56 -5.81
C ILE A 98 -10.78 8.03 -5.21
N MET A 99 -10.18 9.04 -5.84
CA MET A 99 -9.05 9.78 -5.31
C MET A 99 -9.38 11.26 -5.28
N LEU A 100 -9.26 11.88 -4.10
CA LEU A 100 -9.48 13.31 -3.88
C LEU A 100 -8.13 13.98 -3.65
N ALA A 101 -7.81 14.98 -4.46
CA ALA A 101 -6.59 15.77 -4.33
C ALA A 101 -6.92 17.11 -3.67
N PHE A 102 -6.26 17.40 -2.55
CA PHE A 102 -6.38 18.65 -1.81
C PHE A 102 -5.08 19.43 -1.81
N TYR A 103 -5.19 20.75 -1.78
CA TYR A 103 -4.07 21.64 -1.59
C TYR A 103 -4.26 22.55 -0.37
N SER A 104 -3.17 22.98 0.25
CA SER A 104 -3.20 23.94 1.36
C SER A 104 -2.00 24.88 1.31
N LYS A 105 -2.18 26.11 1.78
CA LYS A 105 -1.07 27.07 1.97
C LYS A 105 -0.53 27.06 3.41
N ASP A 106 -1.39 26.75 4.38
CA ASP A 106 -1.15 26.94 5.81
C ASP A 106 -1.31 25.66 6.65
N MET A 107 -1.55 24.52 5.99
CA MET A 107 -1.83 23.19 6.59
C MET A 107 -3.13 23.10 7.41
N ARG A 108 -3.87 24.20 7.56
CA ARG A 108 -5.14 24.24 8.30
C ARG A 108 -6.30 24.14 7.34
N CYS A 109 -6.23 24.94 6.29
CA CYS A 109 -7.27 25.08 5.30
C CYS A 109 -6.94 24.26 4.05
N TRP A 110 -7.77 23.27 3.71
CA TRP A 110 -7.57 22.44 2.52
C TRP A 110 -8.61 22.78 1.46
N GLY A 111 -8.16 23.21 0.29
CA GLY A 111 -9.00 23.37 -0.89
C GLY A 111 -9.00 22.08 -1.70
N LEU A 112 -10.17 21.66 -2.17
CA LEU A 112 -10.25 20.56 -3.12
C LEU A 112 -9.74 21.04 -4.49
N PHE A 113 -8.78 20.31 -5.05
CA PHE A 113 -8.15 20.61 -6.33
C PHE A 113 -8.78 19.81 -7.47
N GLU A 114 -8.76 18.48 -7.32
CA GLU A 114 -9.16 17.53 -8.35
C GLU A 114 -9.79 16.29 -7.71
N GLU A 115 -10.63 15.63 -8.49
CA GLU A 115 -11.28 14.39 -8.11
C GLU A 115 -11.16 13.39 -9.26
N TYR A 116 -10.79 12.15 -8.94
CA TYR A 116 -10.56 11.09 -9.92
C TYR A 116 -11.36 9.84 -9.54
N ALA A 117 -12.01 9.23 -10.53
CA ALA A 117 -12.52 7.87 -10.40
C ALA A 117 -11.37 6.88 -10.60
N LEU A 118 -11.20 5.95 -9.67
CA LEU A 118 -10.25 4.87 -9.75
C LEU A 118 -10.95 3.63 -10.33
N PRO A 119 -10.52 3.15 -11.50
CA PRO A 119 -11.09 1.93 -12.06
C PRO A 119 -10.82 0.76 -11.11
N ARG A 120 -11.84 -0.07 -10.91
CA ARG A 120 -11.71 -1.31 -10.15
C ARG A 120 -10.78 -2.24 -10.94
N ILE A 121 -9.58 -2.49 -10.41
CA ILE A 121 -8.68 -3.49 -10.98
C ILE A 121 -9.20 -4.85 -10.51
N GLU A 122 -9.96 -5.53 -11.37
CA GLU A 122 -10.33 -6.93 -11.16
C GLU A 122 -9.10 -7.78 -11.49
N ASN A 123 -8.52 -8.41 -10.46
CA ASN A 123 -7.47 -9.42 -10.59
C ASN A 123 -8.07 -10.80 -10.80
#